data_AF-A0A484YDN6-F1
#
_entry.id   AF-A0A484YDN6-F1
#
_cell.length_a   1.000
_cell.length_b   1.000
_cell.length_c   1.000
_cell.angle_alpha   90.00
_cell.angle_beta   90.00
_cell.angle_gamma   90.00
#
_symmetry.space_group_name_H-M   'P 1'
#
loop_
_entity.id
_entity.type
_entity.pdbx_description
1 polymer ?
#
loop_
_entity_poly.entity_id
_entity_poly.type
_entity_poly.pdbx_seq_one_letter_code
_entity_poly.pdbx_strand_id
1 'polypeptide(L)'
;MLKPESFYIRVHQIVFAELRDMFRANKPVDGLTLFDALESKGLTEQIGGFAYIAQIAKNTPSAANIVAYAASVREAAMERYGINRLAEATELLYSRNGMSATQKYEAIQGIFTQLADHSKTAVAVD
;
A
#
# COMPACT_ATOMS: atom_id res chain seq x y z
N MET A 1 -10.20 2.01 4.40
CA MET A 1 -9.47 0.80 4.87
C MET A 1 -8.11 0.67 4.16
N LEU A 2 -7.04 0.30 4.87
CA LEU A 2 -5.70 0.12 4.30
C LEU A 2 -5.62 -1.06 3.33
N LYS A 3 -4.74 -0.95 2.33
CA LYS A 3 -4.37 -2.03 1.40
C LYS A 3 -2.87 -2.32 1.54
N PRO A 4 -2.37 -3.48 1.08
CA PRO A 4 -0.93 -3.77 1.07
C PRO A 4 -0.12 -2.63 0.47
N GLU A 5 -0.58 -2.04 -0.63
CA GLU A 5 0.09 -0.95 -1.35
C GLU A 5 0.10 0.37 -0.56
N SER A 6 -0.69 0.48 0.52
CA SER A 6 -0.63 1.61 1.44
C SER A 6 0.68 1.67 2.22
N PHE A 7 1.43 0.56 2.33
CA PHE A 7 2.74 0.55 2.98
C PHE A 7 3.85 0.87 1.98
N TYR A 8 4.79 1.72 2.41
CA TYR A 8 5.89 2.17 1.54
C TYR A 8 6.88 1.04 1.24
N ILE A 9 7.35 0.34 2.27
CA ILE A 9 8.36 -0.72 2.10
C ILE A 9 7.70 -2.05 1.75
N ARG A 10 8.30 -2.76 0.80
CA ARG A 10 7.76 -4.02 0.25
C ARG A 10 7.46 -5.06 1.32
N VAL A 11 8.34 -5.19 2.31
CA VAL A 11 8.19 -6.16 3.41
C VAL A 11 6.86 -5.97 4.16
N HIS A 12 6.52 -4.73 4.50
CA HIS A 12 5.25 -4.42 5.18
C HIS A 12 4.02 -4.72 4.30
N GLN A 13 4.14 -4.56 2.97
CA GLN A 13 3.06 -4.92 2.04
C GLN A 13 2.82 -6.43 2.08
N ILE A 14 3.88 -7.24 2.04
CA ILE A 14 3.82 -8.70 2.08
C ILE A 14 3.17 -9.15 3.40
N VAL A 15 3.69 -8.65 4.52
CA VAL A 15 3.17 -8.99 5.86
C VAL A 15 1.69 -8.60 5.98
N PHE A 16 1.31 -7.38 5.60
CA PHE A 16 -0.08 -6.93 5.68
C PHE A 16 -1.02 -7.72 4.75
N ALA A 17 -0.55 -8.10 3.56
CA ALA A 17 -1.31 -8.95 2.65
C ALA A 17 -1.61 -10.31 3.28
N GLU A 18 -0.61 -10.95 3.88
CA GLU A 18 -0.79 -12.25 4.54
C GLU A 18 -1.71 -12.15 5.76
N LEU A 19 -1.51 -11.15 6.62
CA LEU A 19 -2.36 -10.90 7.79
C LEU A 19 -3.84 -10.75 7.38
N ARG A 20 -4.08 -10.01 6.29
CA ARG A 20 -5.44 -9.83 5.75
C ARG A 20 -6.03 -11.13 5.21
N ASP A 21 -5.24 -11.94 4.53
CA ASP A 21 -5.69 -13.21 3.96
C ASP A 21 -5.97 -14.25 5.06
N MET A 22 -5.11 -14.32 6.08
CA MET A 22 -5.33 -15.13 7.28
C MET A 22 -6.61 -14.70 8.02
N PHE A 23 -6.79 -13.39 8.22
CA PHE A 23 -8.00 -12.85 8.84
C PHE A 23 -9.27 -13.21 8.06
N ARG A 24 -9.25 -13.06 6.72
CA ARG A 24 -10.37 -13.46 5.84
C ARG A 24 -10.67 -14.95 5.88
N ALA A 25 -9.64 -15.76 6.09
CA ALA A 25 -9.77 -17.21 6.23
C ALA A 25 -10.12 -17.65 7.67
N ASN A 26 -10.39 -16.71 8.59
CA ASN A 26 -10.59 -16.97 10.03
C ASN A 26 -9.47 -17.81 10.66
N LYS A 27 -8.23 -17.64 10.19
CA LYS A 27 -7.06 -18.30 10.78
C LYS A 27 -6.56 -17.47 11.98
N PRO A 28 -6.05 -18.12 13.04
CA PRO A 28 -5.34 -17.44 14.11
C PRO A 28 -4.19 -16.61 13.57
N VAL A 29 -3.98 -15.42 14.14
CA VAL A 29 -2.93 -14.48 13.72
C VAL A 29 -2.01 -14.21 14.90
N ASP A 30 -0.80 -14.75 14.81
CA ASP A 30 0.33 -14.51 15.70
C ASP A 30 1.65 -14.64 14.93
N GLY A 31 2.77 -14.34 15.58
CA GLY A 31 4.06 -14.29 14.90
C GLY A 31 4.52 -15.62 14.29
N LEU A 32 4.19 -16.75 14.94
CA LEU A 32 4.54 -18.08 14.44
C LEU A 32 3.63 -18.48 13.29
N THR A 33 2.31 -18.34 13.47
CA THR A 33 1.34 -18.70 12.43
C THR A 33 1.49 -17.84 11.17
N LEU A 34 1.86 -16.56 11.31
CA LEU A 34 2.22 -15.70 10.18
C LEU A 34 3.48 -16.19 9.46
N PHE A 35 4.52 -16.58 10.22
CA PHE A 35 5.76 -17.07 9.63
C PHE A 35 5.53 -18.34 8.83
N ASP A 36 4.82 -19.32 9.39
CA ASP A 36 4.49 -20.58 8.72
C ASP A 36 3.66 -20.33 7.45
N ALA A 37 2.71 -19.40 7.50
CA ALA A 37 1.91 -19.01 6.34
C ALA A 37 2.79 -18.41 5.23
N LEU A 38 3.73 -17.53 5.57
CA LEU A 38 4.68 -16.96 4.61
C LEU A 38 5.69 -17.98 4.10
N GLU A 39 6.11 -18.93 4.93
CA GLU A 39 7.02 -20.02 4.57
C GLU A 39 6.40 -20.93 3.52
N SER A 40 5.12 -21.29 3.71
CA SER A 40 4.37 -22.09 2.73
C SER A 40 4.26 -21.43 1.35
N LYS A 41 4.51 -20.12 1.27
CA LYS A 41 4.50 -19.31 0.05
C LYS A 41 5.90 -18.94 -0.45
N GLY A 42 6.96 -19.36 0.23
CA GLY A 42 8.34 -19.02 -0.11
C GLY A 42 8.67 -17.53 0.06
N LEU A 43 7.99 -16.83 0.99
CA LEU A 43 8.12 -15.38 1.17
C LEU A 43 9.00 -14.99 2.37
N THR A 44 9.48 -15.94 3.17
CA THR A 44 10.20 -15.70 4.42
C THR A 44 11.54 -14.97 4.22
N GLU A 45 12.29 -15.31 3.17
CA GLU A 45 13.54 -14.60 2.86
C GLU A 45 13.28 -13.12 2.50
N GLN A 46 12.21 -12.84 1.76
CA GLN A 46 11.87 -11.47 1.33
C GLN A 46 11.52 -10.57 2.50
N ILE A 47 11.04 -11.13 3.61
CA ILE A 47 10.69 -10.35 4.82
C ILE A 47 11.82 -10.28 5.85
N GLY A 48 12.99 -10.90 5.59
CA GLY A 48 14.11 -10.93 6.55
C GLY A 48 14.00 -12.05 7.60
N GLY A 49 13.18 -13.07 7.35
CA GLY A 49 12.99 -14.23 8.22
C GLY A 49 12.20 -13.94 9.50
N PHE A 50 12.14 -14.93 10.39
CA PHE A 50 11.36 -14.86 11.63
C PHE A 50 11.80 -13.72 12.56
N ALA A 51 13.10 -13.40 12.55
CA ALA A 51 13.67 -12.33 13.36
C ALA A 51 13.00 -10.96 13.09
N TYR A 52 12.60 -10.69 11.85
CA TYR A 52 11.93 -9.45 11.51
C TYR A 52 10.51 -9.37 12.06
N ILE A 53 9.76 -10.47 12.00
CA ILE A 53 8.41 -10.57 12.63
C ILE A 53 8.53 -10.36 14.14
N ALA A 54 9.51 -11.02 14.78
CA ALA A 54 9.76 -10.86 16.21
C ALA A 54 10.14 -9.42 16.58
N GLN A 55 10.90 -8.73 15.73
CA GLN A 55 11.26 -7.33 15.92
C GLN A 55 10.03 -6.41 15.85
N ILE A 56 9.13 -6.62 14.88
CA ILE A 56 7.86 -5.87 14.80
C ILE A 56 7.03 -6.06 16.07
N ALA A 57 6.86 -7.32 16.50
CA ALA A 57 6.08 -7.65 17.69
C ALA A 57 6.67 -7.00 18.96
N LYS A 58 8.00 -7.07 19.13
CA LYS A 58 8.70 -6.46 20.27
C LYS A 58 8.60 -4.94 20.31
N ASN A 59 8.64 -4.29 19.15
CA ASN A 59 8.57 -2.82 19.03
C ASN A 59 7.14 -2.28 19.06
N THR A 60 6.12 -3.13 19.16
CA THR A 60 4.70 -2.73 19.17
C THR A 60 4.03 -3.16 20.48
N PRO A 61 4.34 -2.50 21.61
CA PRO A 61 3.86 -2.90 22.92
C PRO A 61 2.35 -2.68 23.13
N SER A 62 1.70 -1.87 22.31
CA SER A 62 0.26 -1.58 22.43
C SER A 62 -0.38 -1.26 21.08
N ALA A 63 -1.61 -1.75 20.89
CA ALA A 63 -2.47 -1.41 19.75
C ALA A 63 -3.44 -0.25 20.05
N ALA A 64 -3.32 0.43 21.20
CA ALA A 64 -4.27 1.46 21.65
C ALA A 64 -4.48 2.59 20.63
N ASN A 65 -3.45 2.94 19.84
CA ASN A 65 -3.50 4.01 18.86
C ASN A 65 -3.58 3.51 17.40
N ILE A 66 -4.04 2.27 17.18
CA ILE A 66 -4.04 1.65 15.84
C ILE A 66 -4.76 2.49 14.78
N VAL A 67 -5.85 3.17 15.14
CA VAL A 67 -6.61 4.04 14.23
C VAL A 67 -5.78 5.23 13.76
N ALA A 68 -5.04 5.87 14.67
CA ALA A 68 -4.18 7.01 14.33
C ALA A 68 -2.99 6.60 13.46
N TYR A 69 -2.38 5.44 13.73
CA TYR A 69 -1.32 4.91 12.87
C TYR A 69 -1.84 4.53 11.48
N ALA A 70 -3.03 3.91 11.41
CA ALA A 70 -3.64 3.58 10.14
C ALA A 70 -3.98 4.84 9.32
N ALA A 71 -4.46 5.90 9.97
CA ALA A 71 -4.69 7.19 9.32
C ALA A 71 -3.38 7.79 8.78
N SER A 72 -2.29 7.75 9.55
CA SER A 72 -0.98 8.25 9.12
C SER A 72 -0.44 7.49 7.90
N VAL A 73 -0.57 6.15 7.89
CA VAL A 73 -0.19 5.33 6.74
C VAL A 73 -1.07 5.63 5.52
N ARG A 74 -2.38 5.86 5.73
CA ARG A 74 -3.32 6.22 4.66
C ARG A 74 -2.96 7.55 4.01
N GLU A 75 -2.75 8.61 4.79
CA GLU A 75 -2.38 9.93 4.29
C GLU A 75 -1.08 9.86 3.48
N ALA A 76 -0.04 9.24 4.03
CA ALA A 76 1.22 9.05 3.31
C ALA A 76 1.04 8.23 2.02
N ALA A 77 0.13 7.26 1.98
CA ALA A 77 -0.17 6.49 0.78
C ALA A 77 -0.86 7.33 -0.30
N MET A 78 -1.78 8.23 0.09
CA MET A 78 -2.47 9.14 -0.81
C MET A 78 -1.50 10.16 -1.43
N GLU A 79 -0.59 10.72 -0.64
CA GLU A 79 0.44 11.61 -1.15
C GLU A 79 1.32 10.92 -2.20
N ARG A 80 1.77 9.68 -1.92
CA ARG A 80 2.55 8.89 -2.88
C ARG A 80 1.77 8.58 -4.15
N TYR A 81 0.48 8.28 -4.04
CA TYR A 81 -0.38 8.09 -5.20
C TYR A 81 -0.45 9.36 -6.05
N GLY A 82 -0.62 10.51 -5.41
CA GLY A 82 -0.57 11.84 -6.03
C GLY A 82 0.72 12.09 -6.81
N ILE A 83 1.86 11.91 -6.13
CA ILE A 83 3.19 12.07 -6.72
C ILE A 83 3.35 11.21 -7.97
N ASN A 84 2.99 9.92 -7.89
CA ASN A 84 3.14 8.99 -9.01
C ASN A 84 2.28 9.38 -10.22
N ARG A 85 1.04 9.82 -9.98
CA ARG A 85 0.13 10.27 -11.06
C ARG A 85 0.61 11.56 -11.72
N LEU A 86 1.14 12.50 -10.94
CA LEU A 86 1.69 13.74 -11.50
C LEU A 86 3.02 13.52 -12.24
N ALA A 87 3.83 12.56 -11.78
CA ALA A 87 5.02 12.14 -12.50
C ALA A 87 4.65 11.57 -13.89
N GLU A 88 3.64 10.69 -13.96
CA GLU A 88 3.13 10.14 -15.22
C GLU A 88 2.60 11.24 -16.17
N ALA A 89 1.86 12.22 -15.65
CA ALA A 89 1.42 13.37 -16.43
C ALA A 89 2.61 14.17 -17.00
N THR A 90 3.66 14.35 -16.20
CA THR A 90 4.89 15.05 -16.60
C THR A 90 5.64 14.27 -17.68
N GLU A 91 5.79 12.95 -17.51
CA GLU A 91 6.40 12.06 -18.50
C GLU A 91 5.65 12.09 -19.83
N LEU A 92 4.31 12.15 -19.79
CA LEU A 92 3.50 12.23 -20.99
C LEU A 92 3.82 13.51 -21.80
N LEU A 93 4.00 14.64 -21.13
CA LEU A 93 4.37 15.90 -21.78
C LEU A 93 5.75 15.81 -22.44
N TYR A 94 6.73 15.21 -21.79
CA TYR A 94 8.07 15.01 -22.36
C TYR A 94 8.14 13.95 -23.46
N SER A 95 7.25 12.95 -23.43
CA SER A 95 7.30 11.80 -24.34
C SER A 95 7.15 12.21 -25.83
N ARG A 96 7.94 11.59 -26.71
CA ARG A 96 7.76 11.71 -28.17
C ARG A 96 7.10 10.44 -28.71
N ASN A 97 5.88 10.19 -28.26
CA ASN A 97 5.11 8.97 -28.51
C ASN A 97 4.09 9.10 -29.67
N GLY A 98 4.19 10.15 -30.49
CA GLY A 98 3.27 10.41 -31.60
C GLY A 98 1.93 11.04 -31.21
N MET A 99 1.65 11.25 -29.91
CA MET A 99 0.45 11.97 -29.46
C MET A 99 0.57 13.46 -29.76
N SER A 100 -0.54 14.06 -30.20
CA SER A 100 -0.68 15.52 -30.26
C SER A 100 -0.74 16.13 -28.86
N ALA A 101 -0.47 17.43 -28.75
CA ALA A 101 -0.60 18.14 -27.47
C ALA A 101 -2.01 18.01 -26.88
N THR A 102 -3.05 18.08 -27.71
CA THR A 102 -4.45 17.91 -27.30
C THR A 102 -4.70 16.54 -26.68
N GLN A 103 -4.24 15.46 -27.32
CA GLN A 103 -4.40 14.10 -26.79
C GLN A 103 -3.67 13.92 -25.46
N LYS A 104 -2.52 14.58 -25.29
CA LYS A 104 -1.80 14.57 -24.01
C LYS A 104 -2.59 15.29 -22.92
N TYR A 105 -3.21 16.42 -23.23
CA TYR A 105 -4.04 17.15 -22.27
C TYR A 105 -5.28 16.35 -21.85
N GLU A 106 -5.93 15.65 -22.78
CA GLU A 106 -7.05 14.76 -22.47
C GLU A 106 -6.64 13.63 -21.52
N ALA A 107 -5.50 12.97 -21.77
CA ALA A 107 -4.98 11.94 -20.89
C ALA A 107 -4.64 12.49 -19.48
N ILE A 108 -4.03 13.68 -19.40
CA ILE A 108 -3.75 14.35 -18.13
C ILE A 108 -5.04 14.69 -17.38
N GLN A 109 -6.09 15.13 -18.06
CA GLN A 109 -7.40 15.34 -17.45
C GLN A 109 -7.93 14.03 -16.83
N GLY A 110 -7.79 12.90 -17.53
CA GLY A 110 -8.11 11.58 -16.99
C GLY A 110 -7.34 11.24 -15.70
N ILE A 111 -6.05 11.56 -15.65
CA ILE A 111 -5.20 11.40 -14.46
C ILE A 111 -5.75 12.26 -13.29
N PHE A 112 -6.14 13.51 -13.55
CA PHE A 112 -6.74 14.37 -12.51
C PHE A 112 -8.08 13.84 -12.00
N THR A 113 -8.92 13.28 -12.89
CA THR A 113 -10.16 12.63 -12.46
C THR A 113 -9.88 11.44 -11.54
N GLN A 114 -8.91 10.60 -11.89
CA GLN A 114 -8.51 9.47 -11.04
C GLN A 114 -8.00 9.93 -9.66
N LEU A 115 -7.26 11.03 -9.60
CA LEU A 115 -6.82 11.64 -8.33
C LEU A 115 -8.01 12.10 -7.47
N ALA A 116 -8.98 12.76 -8.09
CA ALA A 116 -10.20 13.21 -7.40
C ALA A 116 -11.07 12.04 -6.92
N ASP A 117 -11.11 10.92 -7.65
CA ASP A 117 -11.85 9.74 -7.24
C ASP A 117 -11.12 8.95 -6.14
N HIS A 118 -9.79 8.90 -6.20
CA HIS A 118 -8.97 8.27 -5.17
C HIS A 118 -9.19 8.93 -3.80
N SER A 119 -9.30 10.26 -3.74
CA SER A 119 -9.58 10.99 -2.49
C SER A 119 -10.97 10.67 -1.93
N LYS A 120 -12.00 10.51 -2.77
CA LYS A 120 -13.36 10.12 -2.34
C LYS A 120 -13.41 8.71 -1.77
N THR A 121 -12.71 7.75 -2.40
CA THR A 121 -12.60 6.38 -1.87
C THR A 121 -11.83 6.32 -0.55
N ALA A 122 -11.03 7.34 -0.25
CA ALA A 122 -10.33 7.44 1.04
C ALA A 122 -11.21 8.01 2.16
N VAL A 123 -12.24 8.81 1.83
CA VAL A 123 -13.19 9.43 2.79
C VAL A 123 -14.42 8.55 3.06
N ALA A 124 -14.87 7.76 2.08
CA ALA A 124 -16.13 7.01 2.18
C ALA A 124 -16.07 5.70 3.00
N VAL A 125 -15.11 5.54 3.91
CA VAL A 125 -14.92 4.28 4.68
C VAL A 125 -14.83 4.52 6.19
N ASP A 126 -15.39 5.63 6.66
CA ASP A 126 -15.75 5.84 8.07
C ASP A 126 -17.17 5.33 8.36
#